data_AF-A0A954M8C6-F1
#
_entry.id   AF-A0A954M8C6-F1
#
_cell.length_a   1.000
_cell.length_b   1.000
_cell.length_c   1.000
_cell.angle_alpha   90.00
_cell.angle_beta   90.00
_cell.angle_gamma   90.00
#
_symmetry.space_group_name_H-M   'P 1'
#
loop_
_entity.id
_entity.type
_entity.pdbx_description
1 polymer ?
#
loop_
_entity_poly.entity_id
_entity_poly.type
_entity_poly.pdbx_seq_one_letter_code
_entity_poly.pdbx_strand_id
1 'polypeptide(L)'
;HITEGPHKDTQELRTHAFVWMNRYLKGSDEEIDTRVEKPFTPEQLKVFDQLPADERVTTAHEWFVPAATYESLPQSAQDLDRQRQAAAQQLREQSLRAWPNGADDLKIRKHDTFTNDGITVQALDYISEFPNRLPLIAMYPADIKEVKSVDVELLDSTMLRYMLPHITRMAGGEGTPDVPLDEAEQEASNKAWQSRLERLKTSPNTMLVFLPPRGVGPTEWSRDAKERIHIQRRFLLLGESLDGQRLWDVTRGLAAIRAEVAGKPEITIRADGELANVAIYLPLFDDDIKALELSHIPASPHAGATLLNVAKFLAPEQLLLLAASNVKSIRIAAAQPENGRWQEIVDTSAKLGRGRIEFGVQ
;
A
#
# COMPACT_ATOMS: atom_id res chain seq x y z
N HIS A 1 -41.43 6.38 -17.55
CA HIS A 1 -41.60 7.40 -16.48
C HIS A 1 -40.22 7.77 -15.97
N ILE A 2 -39.92 9.07 -15.92
CA ILE A 2 -38.61 9.63 -15.58
C ILE A 2 -38.86 10.55 -14.38
N THR A 3 -38.25 10.23 -13.24
CA THR A 3 -38.23 11.03 -12.00
C THR A 3 -36.80 11.55 -11.81
N GLU A 4 -36.61 12.61 -11.02
CA GLU A 4 -35.28 13.13 -10.68
C GLU A 4 -34.35 12.03 -10.15
N GLY A 5 -33.08 12.05 -10.59
CA GLY A 5 -32.11 10.96 -10.43
C GLY A 5 -31.09 10.99 -9.28
N PRO A 6 -31.19 11.78 -8.19
CA PRO A 6 -30.31 11.54 -7.04
C PRO A 6 -30.71 10.24 -6.31
N HIS A 7 -29.82 9.66 -5.50
CA HIS A 7 -30.13 8.54 -4.59
C HIS A 7 -31.03 8.99 -3.42
N LYS A 8 -32.23 9.47 -3.73
CA LYS A 8 -33.25 9.88 -2.77
C LYS A 8 -34.46 8.98 -2.93
N ASP A 9 -34.93 8.45 -1.81
CA ASP A 9 -36.23 7.78 -1.75
C ASP A 9 -37.37 8.80 -1.87
N THR A 10 -37.75 9.15 -3.09
CA THR A 10 -38.87 10.05 -3.34
C THR A 10 -40.20 9.31 -3.28
N GLN A 11 -41.28 10.04 -3.00
CA GLN A 11 -42.63 9.48 -3.05
C GLN A 11 -42.97 8.99 -4.47
N GLU A 12 -42.56 9.73 -5.50
CA GLU A 12 -42.78 9.37 -6.90
C GLU A 12 -42.16 8.00 -7.26
N LEU A 13 -40.91 7.74 -6.86
CA LEU A 13 -40.25 6.43 -7.05
C LEU A 13 -41.03 5.30 -6.36
N ARG A 14 -41.50 5.56 -5.13
CA ARG A 14 -42.21 4.56 -4.31
C ARG A 14 -43.60 4.25 -4.84
N THR A 15 -44.39 5.26 -5.19
CA THR A 15 -45.77 5.11 -5.66
C THR A 15 -45.84 4.15 -6.85
N HIS A 16 -44.95 4.30 -7.84
CA HIS A 16 -44.95 3.41 -8.99
C HIS A 16 -44.53 1.97 -8.66
N ALA A 17 -43.51 1.79 -7.81
CA ALA A 17 -43.10 0.46 -7.36
C ALA A 17 -44.25 -0.25 -6.61
N PHE A 18 -44.95 0.46 -5.73
CA PHE A 18 -46.08 -0.12 -5.00
C PHE A 18 -47.32 -0.34 -5.88
N VAL A 19 -47.64 0.54 -6.84
CA VAL A 19 -48.73 0.30 -7.81
C VAL A 19 -48.47 -0.99 -8.59
N TRP A 20 -47.22 -1.19 -9.05
CA TRP A 20 -46.84 -2.43 -9.71
C TRP A 20 -47.01 -3.64 -8.78
N MET A 21 -46.48 -3.58 -7.55
CA MET A 21 -46.61 -4.68 -6.59
C MET A 21 -48.06 -4.98 -6.22
N ASN A 22 -48.89 -3.96 -5.98
CA ASN A 22 -50.31 -4.15 -5.65
C ASN A 22 -51.06 -4.81 -6.81
N ARG A 23 -50.83 -4.36 -8.05
CA ARG A 23 -51.49 -4.93 -9.23
C ARG A 23 -51.09 -6.38 -9.47
N TYR A 24 -49.79 -6.68 -9.48
CA TYR A 24 -49.28 -7.99 -9.92
C TYR A 24 -49.10 -9.01 -8.79
N LEU A 25 -48.92 -8.57 -7.54
CA LEU A 25 -48.76 -9.48 -6.39
C LEU A 25 -50.00 -9.56 -5.51
N LYS A 26 -50.86 -8.52 -5.50
CA LYS A 26 -52.07 -8.48 -4.65
C LYS A 26 -53.38 -8.44 -5.43
N GLY A 27 -53.36 -8.24 -6.75
CA GLY A 27 -54.57 -8.10 -7.56
C GLY A 27 -55.39 -6.85 -7.22
N SER A 28 -54.74 -5.78 -6.74
CA SER A 28 -55.38 -4.52 -6.35
C SER A 28 -54.86 -3.36 -7.20
N ASP A 29 -55.79 -2.52 -7.68
CA ASP A 29 -55.51 -1.29 -8.43
C ASP A 29 -55.77 -0.03 -7.57
N GLU A 30 -55.73 -0.15 -6.24
CA GLU A 30 -55.93 0.99 -5.33
C GLU A 30 -54.88 2.09 -5.52
N GLU A 31 -55.35 3.35 -5.50
CA GLU A 31 -54.48 4.52 -5.57
C GLU A 31 -53.64 4.68 -4.30
N ILE A 32 -52.36 5.01 -4.48
CA ILE A 32 -51.40 5.17 -3.40
C ILE A 32 -51.16 6.66 -3.17
N ASP A 33 -51.98 7.25 -2.30
CA ASP A 33 -51.91 8.67 -1.94
C ASP A 33 -51.05 8.93 -0.67
N THR A 34 -50.80 7.89 0.14
CA THR A 34 -50.13 8.06 1.42
C THR A 34 -48.63 8.28 1.25
N ARG A 35 -48.15 9.46 1.67
CA ARG A 35 -46.71 9.71 1.83
C ARG A 35 -46.18 8.85 2.99
N VAL A 36 -45.26 7.94 2.69
CA VAL A 36 -44.62 7.11 3.72
C VAL A 36 -43.74 7.99 4.60
N GLU A 37 -44.24 8.32 5.78
CA GLU A 37 -43.45 8.89 6.87
C GLU A 37 -42.41 7.85 7.32
N LYS A 38 -41.25 8.29 7.82
CA LYS A 38 -40.26 7.39 8.46
C LYS A 38 -40.65 7.30 9.93
N PRO A 39 -41.44 6.28 10.35
CA PRO A 39 -42.01 6.27 11.69
C PRO A 39 -40.98 5.87 12.75
N PHE A 40 -39.82 5.37 12.32
CA PHE A 40 -38.75 4.89 13.16
C PHE A 40 -37.44 5.62 12.86
N THR A 41 -36.68 5.97 13.90
CA THR A 41 -35.27 6.32 13.79
C THR A 41 -34.44 5.04 13.54
N PRO A 42 -33.21 5.13 12.98
CA PRO A 42 -32.35 3.96 12.78
C PRO A 42 -32.15 3.12 14.05
N GLU A 43 -32.08 3.77 15.22
CA GLU A 43 -31.90 3.11 16.52
C GLU A 43 -33.13 2.28 16.92
N GLN A 44 -34.34 2.70 16.52
CA GLN A 44 -35.58 1.95 16.76
C GLN A 44 -35.70 0.70 15.86
N LEU A 45 -34.90 0.61 14.80
CA LEU A 45 -34.84 -0.56 13.90
C LEU A 45 -33.87 -1.64 14.40
N LYS A 46 -33.26 -1.44 15.57
CA LYS A 46 -32.33 -2.39 16.19
C LYS A 46 -33.05 -3.70 16.54
N VAL A 47 -32.56 -4.81 16.00
CA VAL A 47 -33.13 -6.15 16.24
C VAL A 47 -32.57 -6.78 17.53
N PHE A 48 -31.29 -6.53 17.84
CA PHE A 48 -30.63 -7.06 19.04
C PHE A 48 -30.07 -5.92 19.89
N ASP A 49 -30.32 -5.92 21.19
CA ASP A 49 -29.76 -4.92 22.11
C ASP A 49 -28.23 -4.98 22.24
N GLN A 50 -27.68 -6.18 22.10
CA GLN A 50 -26.25 -6.45 22.00
C GLN A 50 -26.06 -7.44 20.86
N LEU A 51 -24.97 -7.32 20.11
CA LEU A 51 -24.67 -8.29 19.06
C LEU A 51 -24.54 -9.69 19.68
N PRO A 52 -25.11 -10.75 19.06
CA PRO A 52 -24.92 -12.11 19.53
C PRO A 52 -23.42 -12.43 19.66
N ALA A 53 -23.02 -13.04 20.77
CA ALA A 53 -21.61 -13.36 21.04
C ALA A 53 -21.04 -14.40 20.07
N ASP A 54 -21.91 -15.16 19.40
CA ASP A 54 -21.60 -16.18 18.39
C ASP A 54 -21.82 -15.68 16.96
N GLU A 55 -21.99 -14.36 16.75
CA GLU A 55 -22.07 -13.81 15.40
C GLU A 55 -20.77 -14.11 14.63
N ARG A 56 -20.93 -14.62 13.40
CA ARG A 56 -19.82 -14.95 12.50
C ARG A 56 -19.83 -14.09 11.23
N VAL A 57 -20.74 -13.12 11.16
CA VAL A 57 -20.96 -12.31 9.95
C VAL A 57 -19.82 -11.32 9.79
N THR A 58 -19.29 -10.77 10.88
CA THR A 58 -18.16 -9.84 10.86
C THR A 58 -16.91 -10.46 10.24
N THR A 59 -16.73 -11.79 10.37
CA THR A 59 -15.59 -12.55 9.84
C THR A 59 -15.96 -13.43 8.65
N ALA A 60 -17.12 -13.20 8.02
CA ALA A 60 -17.59 -14.04 6.92
C ALA A 60 -16.57 -14.21 5.79
N HIS A 61 -15.79 -13.17 5.48
CA HIS A 61 -14.73 -13.22 4.47
C HIS A 61 -13.58 -14.19 4.81
N GLU A 62 -13.40 -14.62 6.07
CA GLU A 62 -12.35 -15.56 6.48
C GLU A 62 -12.76 -17.03 6.32
N TRP A 63 -14.05 -17.34 6.49
CA TRP A 63 -14.52 -18.73 6.53
C TRP A 63 -15.49 -19.08 5.40
N PHE A 64 -16.12 -18.09 4.75
CA PHE A 64 -17.08 -18.35 3.68
C PHE A 64 -16.38 -18.67 2.36
N VAL A 65 -15.26 -18.01 2.07
CA VAL A 65 -14.44 -18.30 0.89
C VAL A 65 -13.18 -19.03 1.34
N PRO A 66 -12.87 -20.22 0.78
CA PRO A 66 -11.63 -20.91 1.08
C PRO A 66 -10.41 -20.04 0.81
N ALA A 67 -9.51 -19.94 1.79
CA ALA A 67 -8.22 -19.32 1.62
C ALA A 67 -7.26 -20.24 0.86
N ALA A 68 -6.32 -19.64 0.13
CA ALA A 68 -5.23 -20.37 -0.50
C ALA A 68 -4.41 -21.10 0.56
N THR A 69 -4.20 -22.39 0.33
CA THR A 69 -3.22 -23.17 1.08
C THR A 69 -1.92 -23.22 0.29
N TYR A 70 -0.82 -23.42 1.01
CA TYR A 70 0.51 -23.56 0.42
C TYR A 70 1.11 -24.87 0.91
N GLU A 71 0.50 -25.95 0.46
CA GLU A 71 0.70 -27.30 0.99
C GLU A 71 1.98 -27.96 0.45
N SER A 72 2.40 -27.57 -0.75
CA SER A 72 3.61 -28.12 -1.37
C SER A 72 4.63 -27.01 -1.61
N LEU A 73 5.82 -27.22 -1.05
CA LEU A 73 6.97 -26.36 -1.28
C LEU A 73 7.56 -26.65 -2.67
N PRO A 74 8.07 -25.63 -3.37
CA PRO A 74 8.67 -25.79 -4.69
C PRO A 74 9.87 -26.75 -4.61
N GLN A 75 9.97 -27.62 -5.61
CA GLN A 75 11.00 -28.66 -5.61
C GLN A 75 12.31 -28.18 -6.23
N SER A 76 12.28 -27.08 -6.98
CA SER A 76 13.46 -26.52 -7.65
C SER A 76 13.37 -25.01 -7.79
N ALA A 77 14.52 -24.40 -8.06
CA ALA A 77 14.63 -22.99 -8.38
C ALA A 77 13.75 -22.62 -9.61
N GLN A 78 13.69 -23.47 -10.64
CA GLN A 78 12.90 -23.23 -11.85
C GLN A 78 11.38 -23.33 -11.59
N ASP A 79 10.97 -24.26 -10.72
CA ASP A 79 9.57 -24.39 -10.29
C ASP A 79 9.13 -23.13 -9.53
N LEU A 80 9.96 -22.63 -8.62
CA LEU A 80 9.69 -21.38 -7.92
C LEU A 80 9.56 -20.17 -8.87
N ASP A 81 10.42 -20.06 -9.88
CA ASP A 81 10.32 -18.98 -10.88
C ASP A 81 9.00 -19.07 -11.67
N ARG A 82 8.58 -20.28 -12.03
CA ARG A 82 7.29 -20.51 -12.71
C ARG A 82 6.12 -20.11 -11.82
N GLN A 83 6.16 -20.49 -10.54
CA GLN A 83 5.15 -20.10 -9.56
C GLN A 83 5.10 -18.58 -9.37
N ARG A 84 6.26 -17.90 -9.33
CA ARG A 84 6.34 -16.43 -9.28
C ARG A 84 5.64 -15.81 -10.47
N GLN A 85 5.96 -16.25 -11.68
CA GLN A 85 5.36 -15.73 -12.91
C GLN A 85 3.84 -15.95 -12.94
N ALA A 86 3.39 -17.15 -12.54
CA ALA A 86 1.97 -17.47 -12.43
C ALA A 86 1.24 -16.60 -11.39
N ALA A 87 1.83 -16.39 -10.22
CA ALA A 87 1.28 -15.52 -9.18
C ALA A 87 1.23 -14.06 -9.62
N ALA A 88 2.28 -13.55 -10.28
CA ALA A 88 2.30 -12.20 -10.84
C ALA A 88 1.21 -12.01 -11.90
N GLN A 89 0.96 -13.02 -12.74
CA GLN A 89 -0.14 -13.01 -13.71
C GLN A 89 -1.51 -13.03 -13.01
N GLN A 90 -1.73 -13.91 -12.03
CA GLN A 90 -2.99 -13.97 -11.29
C GLN A 90 -3.27 -12.66 -10.52
N LEU A 91 -2.24 -12.05 -9.94
CA LEU A 91 -2.36 -10.72 -9.32
C LEU A 91 -2.81 -9.66 -10.34
N ARG A 92 -2.22 -9.62 -11.54
CA ARG A 92 -2.67 -8.71 -12.62
C ARG A 92 -4.12 -8.94 -13.01
N GLU A 93 -4.56 -10.18 -13.10
CA GLU A 93 -5.91 -10.53 -13.56
C GLU A 93 -6.99 -10.34 -12.48
N GLN A 94 -6.68 -10.64 -11.21
CA GLN A 94 -7.67 -10.74 -10.13
C GLN A 94 -7.60 -9.63 -9.08
N SER A 95 -6.45 -8.97 -8.96
CA SER A 95 -6.16 -7.99 -7.89
C SER A 95 -5.76 -6.61 -8.40
N LEU A 96 -5.11 -6.54 -9.56
CA LEU A 96 -4.47 -5.34 -10.10
C LEU A 96 -4.97 -5.02 -11.52
N ARG A 97 -6.18 -5.47 -11.87
CA ARG A 97 -6.76 -5.31 -13.21
C ARG A 97 -6.91 -3.84 -13.65
N ALA A 98 -6.98 -2.93 -12.68
CA ALA A 98 -7.05 -1.50 -12.92
C ALA A 98 -5.70 -0.83 -13.19
N TRP A 99 -4.59 -1.58 -13.14
CA TRP A 99 -3.32 -1.03 -13.58
C TRP A 99 -3.40 -0.64 -15.06
N PRO A 100 -2.81 0.50 -15.45
CA PRO A 100 -2.78 0.93 -16.85
C PRO A 100 -2.18 -0.14 -17.77
N ASN A 101 -2.83 -0.35 -18.93
CA ASN A 101 -2.33 -1.24 -19.98
C ASN A 101 -1.17 -0.55 -20.71
N GLY A 102 0.03 -0.69 -20.16
CA GLY A 102 1.22 0.03 -20.61
C GLY A 102 1.55 1.20 -19.68
N ALA A 103 2.83 1.50 -19.58
CA ALA A 103 3.31 2.66 -18.86
C ALA A 103 3.11 3.89 -19.75
N ASP A 104 2.24 4.82 -19.35
CA ASP A 104 2.26 6.18 -19.89
C ASP A 104 3.68 6.74 -19.84
N ASP A 105 4.03 7.63 -20.77
CA ASP A 105 5.30 8.33 -20.77
C ASP A 105 5.59 8.89 -19.37
N LEU A 106 6.68 8.44 -18.78
CA LEU A 106 7.08 8.82 -17.43
C LEU A 106 7.51 10.29 -17.44
N LYS A 107 6.62 11.16 -16.99
CA LYS A 107 6.86 12.61 -16.91
C LYS A 107 7.44 12.97 -15.55
N ILE A 108 8.71 13.32 -15.54
CA ILE A 108 9.46 13.74 -14.34
C ILE A 108 9.69 15.24 -14.40
N ARG A 109 9.51 15.93 -13.27
CA ARG A 109 9.87 17.33 -13.09
C ARG A 109 10.80 17.44 -11.88
N LYS A 110 12.00 17.97 -12.12
CA LYS A 110 12.95 18.32 -11.07
C LYS A 110 12.61 19.68 -10.48
N HIS A 111 12.82 19.81 -9.18
CA HIS A 111 12.75 21.07 -8.46
C HIS A 111 14.16 21.55 -8.09
N ASP A 112 14.22 22.66 -7.38
CA ASP A 112 15.46 23.21 -6.88
C ASP A 112 16.22 22.20 -6.01
N THR A 113 17.54 22.30 -6.11
CA THR A 113 18.48 21.44 -5.40
C THR A 113 19.20 22.28 -4.36
N PHE A 114 19.29 21.76 -3.14
CA PHE A 114 19.87 22.46 -2.00
C PHE A 114 20.97 21.62 -1.38
N THR A 115 22.08 22.27 -1.00
CA THR A 115 23.20 21.60 -0.36
C THR A 115 23.46 22.24 1.00
N ASN A 116 23.43 21.44 2.06
CA ASN A 116 23.76 21.86 3.41
C ASN A 116 24.49 20.74 4.17
N ASP A 117 25.47 21.08 5.00
CA ASP A 117 26.27 20.13 5.78
C ASP A 117 26.84 18.95 4.97
N GLY A 118 27.26 19.21 3.73
CA GLY A 118 27.81 18.19 2.82
C GLY A 118 26.79 17.20 2.28
N ILE A 119 25.49 17.44 2.47
CA ILE A 119 24.39 16.64 1.92
C ILE A 119 23.59 17.50 0.95
N THR A 120 23.27 16.93 -0.20
CA THR A 120 22.41 17.52 -1.21
C THR A 120 21.02 16.91 -1.11
N VAL A 121 20.00 17.77 -1.13
CA VAL A 121 18.58 17.41 -1.22
C VAL A 121 18.06 17.87 -2.57
N GLN A 122 17.44 16.95 -3.31
CA GLN A 122 16.77 17.23 -4.57
C GLN A 122 15.33 16.71 -4.50
N ALA A 123 14.36 17.61 -4.62
CA ALA A 123 12.97 17.22 -4.80
C ALA A 123 12.69 17.05 -6.29
N LEU A 124 11.88 16.04 -6.61
CA LEU A 124 11.29 15.86 -7.93
C LEU A 124 9.86 15.36 -7.78
N ASP A 125 9.09 15.46 -8.84
CA ASP A 125 7.79 14.81 -8.92
C ASP A 125 7.65 14.05 -10.24
N TYR A 126 6.85 13.00 -10.22
CA TYR A 126 6.57 12.17 -11.39
C TYR A 126 5.08 11.91 -11.51
N ILE A 127 4.60 11.72 -12.74
CA ILE A 127 3.22 11.27 -12.97
C ILE A 127 3.20 9.75 -12.88
N SER A 128 2.64 9.24 -11.78
CA SER A 128 2.40 7.80 -11.60
C SER A 128 1.30 7.33 -12.57
N GLU A 129 0.19 8.06 -12.57
CA GLU A 129 -1.00 7.84 -13.38
C GLU A 129 -1.78 9.17 -13.38
N PHE A 130 -2.17 9.73 -14.53
CA PHE A 130 -2.87 11.02 -14.52
C PHE A 130 -4.23 10.93 -13.78
N PRO A 131 -4.56 11.87 -12.85
CA PRO A 131 -3.85 13.10 -12.52
C PRO A 131 -2.88 13.01 -11.32
N ASN A 132 -2.61 11.82 -10.79
CA ASN A 132 -1.71 11.57 -9.65
C ASN A 132 -0.25 11.90 -10.00
N ARG A 133 0.18 13.09 -9.58
CA ARG A 133 1.58 13.52 -9.54
C ARG A 133 2.12 13.31 -8.13
N LEU A 134 3.13 12.46 -8.00
CA LEU A 134 3.67 12.05 -6.71
C LEU A 134 5.06 12.65 -6.49
N PRO A 135 5.38 13.10 -5.27
CA PRO A 135 6.70 13.63 -4.97
C PRO A 135 7.69 12.48 -4.72
N LEU A 136 8.96 12.78 -4.93
CA LEU A 136 10.09 11.96 -4.55
C LEU A 136 11.21 12.90 -4.10
N ILE A 137 11.85 12.57 -2.98
CA ILE A 137 12.89 13.40 -2.40
C ILE A 137 14.16 12.58 -2.32
N ALA A 138 15.19 12.99 -3.07
CA ALA A 138 16.51 12.38 -3.05
C ALA A 138 17.43 13.14 -2.09
N MET A 139 18.20 12.40 -1.31
CA MET A 139 19.25 12.89 -0.42
C MET A 139 20.54 12.12 -0.69
N TYR A 140 21.65 12.82 -0.88
CA TYR A 140 22.94 12.20 -1.21
C TYR A 140 24.13 13.09 -0.80
N PRO A 141 25.33 12.52 -0.57
CA PRO A 141 26.53 13.32 -0.29
C PRO A 141 26.82 14.31 -1.42
N ALA A 142 27.19 15.55 -1.10
CA ALA A 142 27.40 16.62 -2.07
C ALA A 142 28.55 16.36 -3.05
N ASP A 143 29.51 15.52 -2.65
CA ASP A 143 30.67 15.14 -3.44
C ASP A 143 30.52 13.76 -4.12
N ILE A 144 29.30 13.20 -4.14
CA ILE A 144 29.03 11.92 -4.81
C ILE A 144 29.38 12.00 -6.30
N LYS A 145 30.26 11.10 -6.75
CA LYS A 145 30.70 11.01 -8.15
C LYS A 145 29.89 10.01 -8.96
N GLU A 146 29.43 8.95 -8.29
CA GLU A 146 28.69 7.84 -8.87
C GLU A 146 27.73 7.29 -7.81
N VAL A 147 26.50 7.00 -8.23
CA VAL A 147 25.51 6.35 -7.37
C VAL A 147 25.60 4.84 -7.61
N LYS A 148 26.14 4.11 -6.64
CA LYS A 148 26.26 2.64 -6.70
C LYS A 148 25.05 1.93 -6.11
N SER A 149 24.39 2.58 -5.16
CA SER A 149 23.21 2.06 -4.49
C SER A 149 22.17 3.15 -4.24
N VAL A 150 20.91 2.75 -4.28
CA VAL A 150 19.77 3.60 -3.91
C VAL A 150 18.96 2.91 -2.82
N ASP A 151 18.87 3.55 -1.67
CA ASP A 151 18.00 3.13 -0.59
C ASP A 151 16.67 3.88 -0.73
N VAL A 152 15.61 3.17 -1.12
CA VAL A 152 14.27 3.73 -1.31
C VAL A 152 13.44 3.46 -0.07
N GLU A 153 13.09 4.50 0.67
CA GLU A 153 12.17 4.41 1.80
C GLU A 153 10.76 4.81 1.38
N LEU A 154 9.83 3.86 1.52
CA LEU A 154 8.41 4.12 1.36
C LEU A 154 7.90 4.82 2.61
N LEU A 155 7.42 6.07 2.45
CA LEU A 155 6.95 6.87 3.58
C LEU A 155 5.43 6.84 3.65
N ASP A 156 4.90 6.46 4.81
CA ASP A 156 3.49 6.66 5.15
C ASP A 156 3.27 8.09 5.67
N SER A 157 2.03 8.43 6.05
CA SER A 157 1.70 9.77 6.56
C SER A 157 2.47 10.10 7.84
N THR A 158 2.73 9.12 8.70
CA THR A 158 3.43 9.31 9.97
C THR A 158 4.91 9.62 9.75
N MET A 159 5.62 8.78 8.99
CA MET A 159 7.04 8.98 8.73
C MET A 159 7.28 10.21 7.86
N LEU A 160 6.42 10.49 6.86
CA LEU A 160 6.53 11.74 6.10
C LEU A 160 6.39 12.95 7.02
N ARG A 161 5.41 12.93 7.94
CA ARG A 161 5.23 13.98 8.97
C ARG A 161 6.48 14.17 9.81
N TYR A 162 7.15 13.08 10.20
CA TYR A 162 8.40 13.16 10.96
C TYR A 162 9.57 13.71 10.15
N MET A 163 9.68 13.36 8.87
CA MET A 163 10.82 13.73 8.03
C MET A 163 10.72 15.15 7.45
N LEU A 164 9.51 15.64 7.16
CA LEU A 164 9.28 16.93 6.48
C LEU A 164 9.97 18.13 7.15
N PRO A 165 9.93 18.33 8.49
CA PRO A 165 10.62 19.44 9.13
C PRO A 165 12.14 19.39 8.93
N HIS A 166 12.72 18.19 8.95
CA HIS A 166 14.15 18.01 8.76
C HIS A 166 14.58 18.25 7.31
N ILE A 167 13.83 17.71 6.36
CA ILE A 167 14.08 17.92 4.92
C ILE A 167 13.98 19.41 4.59
N THR A 168 12.97 20.11 5.11
CA THR A 168 12.77 21.54 4.86
C THR A 168 13.94 22.38 5.41
N ARG A 169 14.41 22.07 6.63
CA ARG A 169 15.59 22.73 7.20
C ARG A 169 16.85 22.46 6.38
N MET A 170 17.05 21.23 5.92
CA MET A 170 18.21 20.88 5.10
C MET A 170 18.15 21.59 3.74
N ALA A 171 16.95 21.81 3.20
CA ALA A 171 16.71 22.57 1.98
C ALA A 171 16.79 24.11 2.17
N GLY A 172 17.22 24.61 3.33
CA GLY A 172 17.37 26.05 3.58
C GLY A 172 16.05 26.81 3.71
N GLY A 173 14.92 26.12 3.91
CA GLY A 173 13.65 26.78 4.17
C GLY A 173 13.64 27.49 5.53
N GLU A 174 13.40 28.80 5.53
CA GLU A 174 13.12 29.56 6.75
C GLU A 174 11.72 29.23 7.26
N GLY A 175 11.63 28.82 8.53
CA GLY A 175 10.40 28.30 9.14
C GLY A 175 10.21 26.81 8.82
N THR A 176 10.31 25.96 9.85
CA THR A 176 9.82 24.58 9.73
C THR A 176 8.32 24.65 9.41
N PRO A 177 7.80 23.77 8.52
CA PRO A 177 6.36 23.58 8.47
C PRO A 177 5.91 23.29 9.90
N ASP A 178 4.93 24.05 10.41
CA ASP A 178 4.41 23.86 11.77
C ASP A 178 3.67 22.53 11.83
N VAL A 179 4.44 21.47 12.02
CA VAL A 179 3.98 20.12 12.24
C VAL A 179 3.99 19.95 13.76
N PRO A 180 2.84 20.06 14.43
CA PRO A 180 2.78 19.83 15.86
C PRO A 180 3.12 18.36 16.10
N LEU A 181 4.25 18.13 16.78
CA LEU A 181 4.69 16.85 17.30
C LEU A 181 4.74 16.97 18.82
N ASP A 182 4.26 15.95 19.53
CA ASP A 182 4.51 15.86 20.96
C ASP A 182 5.99 15.52 21.26
N GLU A 183 6.37 15.51 22.54
CA GLU A 183 7.77 15.27 22.94
C GLU A 183 8.28 13.88 22.50
N ALA A 184 7.42 12.85 22.55
CA ALA A 184 7.80 11.49 22.17
C ALA A 184 7.93 11.35 20.65
N GLU A 185 7.00 11.95 19.90
CA GLU A 185 7.04 12.04 18.44
C GLU A 185 8.28 12.83 17.96
N GLN A 186 8.63 13.91 18.66
CA GLN A 186 9.81 14.72 18.34
C GLN A 186 11.11 13.92 18.54
N GLU A 187 11.22 13.17 19.63
CA GLU A 187 12.37 12.29 19.89
C GLU A 187 12.48 11.17 18.84
N ALA A 188 11.35 10.52 18.52
CA ALA A 188 11.30 9.51 17.48
C ALA A 188 11.70 10.08 16.11
N SER A 189 11.21 11.26 15.75
CA SER A 189 11.57 11.99 14.53
C SER A 189 13.06 12.31 14.48
N ASN A 190 13.65 12.83 15.57
CA ASN A 190 15.07 13.14 15.66
C ASN A 190 15.92 11.88 15.51
N LYS A 191 15.60 10.80 16.23
CA LYS A 191 16.32 9.52 16.14
C LYS A 191 16.26 8.94 14.73
N ALA A 192 15.07 8.95 14.11
CA ALA A 192 14.85 8.49 12.75
C ALA A 192 15.70 9.30 11.75
N TRP A 193 15.74 10.62 11.89
CA TRP A 193 16.54 11.49 11.04
C TRP A 193 18.05 11.25 11.19
N GLN A 194 18.55 11.16 12.42
CA GLN A 194 19.98 10.92 12.67
C GLN A 194 20.44 9.59 12.06
N SER A 195 19.64 8.53 12.17
CA SER A 195 19.94 7.25 11.52
C SER A 195 20.12 7.38 10.00
N ARG A 196 19.32 8.23 9.34
CA ARG A 196 19.43 8.51 7.90
C ARG A 196 20.71 9.24 7.54
N LEU A 197 21.07 10.26 8.33
CA LEU A 197 22.32 11.00 8.15
C LEU A 197 23.54 10.09 8.33
N GLU A 198 23.55 9.24 9.37
CA GLU A 198 24.66 8.31 9.61
C GLU A 198 24.82 7.28 8.47
N ARG A 199 23.73 6.82 7.85
CA ARG A 199 23.83 5.96 6.66
C ARG A 199 24.46 6.68 5.47
N LEU A 200 24.08 7.93 5.21
CA LEU A 200 24.69 8.71 4.13
C LEU A 200 26.18 8.98 4.39
N LYS A 201 26.57 9.22 5.64
CA LYS A 201 27.99 9.37 6.03
C LYS A 201 28.79 8.09 5.87
N THR A 202 28.23 6.94 6.25
CA THR A 202 28.93 5.64 6.22
C THR A 202 28.92 4.99 4.83
N SER A 203 28.06 5.46 3.92
CA SER A 203 27.89 4.90 2.58
C SER A 203 27.99 5.99 1.49
N PRO A 204 29.20 6.49 1.16
CA PRO A 204 29.39 7.71 0.36
C PRO A 204 28.92 7.64 -1.10
N ASN A 205 28.63 6.45 -1.63
CA ASN A 205 28.08 6.26 -2.98
C ASN A 205 26.59 5.83 -2.96
N THR A 206 25.91 6.07 -1.85
CA THR A 206 24.48 5.76 -1.68
C THR A 206 23.64 7.02 -1.78
N MET A 207 22.56 6.94 -2.55
CA MET A 207 21.48 7.91 -2.53
C MET A 207 20.33 7.36 -1.69
N LEU A 208 19.81 8.16 -0.77
CA LEU A 208 18.58 7.88 -0.03
C LEU A 208 17.42 8.56 -0.76
N VAL A 209 16.34 7.83 -0.99
CA VAL A 209 15.16 8.33 -1.68
C VAL A 209 13.91 8.11 -0.83
N PHE A 210 13.20 9.19 -0.52
CA PHE A 210 11.88 9.13 0.11
C PHE A 210 10.80 9.12 -0.96
N LEU A 211 9.93 8.10 -0.89
CA LEU A 211 8.85 7.87 -1.85
C LEU A 211 7.52 7.70 -1.09
N PRO A 212 6.76 8.79 -0.87
CA PRO A 212 5.38 8.70 -0.41
C PRO A 212 4.45 8.36 -1.59
N PRO A 213 3.69 7.25 -1.55
CA PRO A 213 2.76 6.88 -2.61
C PRO A 213 1.45 7.69 -2.52
N ARG A 214 0.48 7.46 -3.42
CA ARG A 214 -0.80 8.20 -3.41
C ARG A 214 -1.53 8.08 -2.07
N GLY A 215 -2.20 9.16 -1.69
CA GLY A 215 -2.88 9.27 -0.42
C GLY A 215 -1.98 9.63 0.76
N VAL A 216 -0.72 9.97 0.50
CA VAL A 216 0.25 10.42 1.50
C VAL A 216 0.75 11.82 1.13
N GLY A 217 0.92 12.68 2.14
CA GLY A 217 1.52 14.01 1.96
C GLY A 217 0.70 14.94 1.06
N PRO A 218 1.30 15.55 0.02
CA PRO A 218 0.59 16.44 -0.91
C PRO A 218 -0.58 15.79 -1.66
N THR A 219 -0.70 14.46 -1.63
CA THR A 219 -1.80 13.70 -2.24
C THR A 219 -2.76 13.09 -1.22
N GLU A 220 -2.62 13.45 0.06
CA GLU A 220 -3.57 13.06 1.10
C GLU A 220 -4.95 13.65 0.84
N TRP A 221 -5.99 12.81 0.83
CA TRP A 221 -7.36 13.27 0.58
C TRP A 221 -8.03 13.87 1.82
N SER A 222 -7.85 13.26 2.99
CA SER A 222 -8.47 13.70 4.24
C SER A 222 -7.72 13.18 5.46
N ARG A 223 -7.64 14.02 6.49
CA ARG A 223 -7.13 13.66 7.82
C ARG A 223 -8.21 13.08 8.73
N ASP A 224 -9.48 13.13 8.31
CA ASP A 224 -10.58 12.47 9.03
C ASP A 224 -10.56 10.95 8.79
N ALA A 225 -10.57 10.17 9.87
CA ALA A 225 -10.46 8.72 9.79
C ALA A 225 -11.66 8.07 9.09
N LYS A 226 -12.87 8.61 9.29
CA LYS A 226 -14.09 8.08 8.69
C LYS A 226 -14.13 8.35 7.20
N GLU A 227 -13.73 9.55 6.76
CA GLU A 227 -13.59 9.88 5.35
C GLU A 227 -12.54 9.02 4.65
N ARG A 228 -11.39 8.74 5.29
CA ARG A 228 -10.39 7.81 4.74
C ARG A 228 -10.98 6.42 4.49
N ILE A 229 -11.76 5.89 5.44
CA ILE A 229 -12.47 4.61 5.25
C ILE A 229 -13.43 4.69 4.06
N HIS A 230 -14.18 5.78 3.91
CA HIS A 230 -15.06 5.97 2.76
C HIS A 230 -14.30 6.01 1.44
N ILE A 231 -13.12 6.64 1.40
CA ILE A 231 -12.26 6.69 0.21
C ILE A 231 -11.70 5.31 -0.13
N GLN A 232 -11.17 4.57 0.84
CA GLN A 232 -10.71 3.19 0.63
C GLN A 232 -11.83 2.30 0.06
N ARG A 233 -13.06 2.46 0.57
CA ARG A 233 -14.24 1.75 0.04
C ARG A 233 -14.59 2.16 -1.40
N ARG A 234 -14.33 3.40 -1.82
CA ARG A 234 -14.55 3.83 -3.21
C ARG A 234 -13.60 3.13 -4.18
N PHE A 235 -12.35 2.86 -3.81
CA PHE A 235 -11.47 2.02 -4.64
C PHE A 235 -12.09 0.63 -4.85
N LEU A 236 -12.58 0.00 -3.79
CA LEU A 236 -13.21 -1.33 -3.88
C LEU A 236 -14.44 -1.32 -4.79
N LEU A 237 -15.26 -0.26 -4.76
CA LEU A 237 -16.41 -0.10 -5.65
C LEU A 237 -16.03 0.02 -7.13
N LEU A 238 -14.81 0.50 -7.42
CA LEU A 238 -14.26 0.58 -8.78
C LEU A 238 -13.55 -0.71 -9.20
N GLY A 239 -13.53 -1.74 -8.35
CA GLY A 239 -12.80 -2.98 -8.61
C GLY A 239 -11.29 -2.84 -8.42
N GLU A 240 -10.87 -1.90 -7.57
CA GLU A 240 -9.48 -1.62 -7.25
C GLU A 240 -9.25 -1.63 -5.73
N SER A 241 -8.01 -1.43 -5.31
CA SER A 241 -7.71 -1.11 -3.92
C SER A 241 -6.65 -0.02 -3.83
N LEU A 242 -6.66 0.73 -2.72
CA LEU A 242 -5.64 1.75 -2.47
C LEU A 242 -4.24 1.12 -2.48
N ASP A 243 -4.05 -0.05 -1.86
CA ASP A 243 -2.75 -0.71 -1.82
C ASP A 243 -2.31 -1.27 -3.17
N GLY A 244 -3.25 -1.73 -4.00
CA GLY A 244 -2.95 -2.10 -5.39
C GLY A 244 -2.47 -0.91 -6.20
N GLN A 245 -3.05 0.27 -5.98
CA GLN A 245 -2.63 1.50 -6.63
C GLN A 245 -1.33 2.08 -6.05
N ARG A 246 -1.09 1.94 -4.74
CA ARG A 246 0.19 2.30 -4.11
C ARG A 246 1.32 1.39 -4.59
N LEU A 247 1.05 0.10 -4.83
CA LEU A 247 2.02 -0.79 -5.45
C LEU A 247 2.41 -0.28 -6.84
N TRP A 248 1.43 0.13 -7.67
CA TRP A 248 1.69 0.78 -8.95
C TRP A 248 2.55 2.04 -8.79
N ASP A 249 2.18 2.92 -7.86
CA ASP A 249 2.93 4.15 -7.60
C ASP A 249 4.40 3.90 -7.28
N VAL A 250 4.69 2.89 -6.44
CA VAL A 250 6.06 2.53 -6.13
C VAL A 250 6.79 2.03 -7.37
N THR A 251 6.17 1.17 -8.21
CA THR A 251 6.82 0.74 -9.47
C THR A 251 7.15 1.91 -10.39
N ARG A 252 6.27 2.92 -10.46
CA ARG A 252 6.47 4.14 -11.24
C ARG A 252 7.54 5.04 -10.65
N GLY A 253 7.61 5.14 -9.33
CA GLY A 253 8.69 5.85 -8.64
C GLY A 253 10.05 5.18 -8.83
N LEU A 254 10.11 3.85 -8.82
CA LEU A 254 11.34 3.11 -9.16
C LEU A 254 11.77 3.35 -10.62
N ALA A 255 10.82 3.42 -11.56
CA ALA A 255 11.11 3.82 -12.92
C ALA A 255 11.65 5.27 -12.99
N ALA A 256 11.12 6.19 -12.17
CA ALA A 256 11.60 7.57 -12.11
C ALA A 256 13.02 7.65 -11.57
N ILE A 257 13.34 6.89 -10.52
CA ILE A 257 14.70 6.78 -9.99
C ILE A 257 15.67 6.28 -11.06
N ARG A 258 15.31 5.21 -11.78
CA ARG A 258 16.17 4.65 -12.83
C ARG A 258 16.36 5.57 -14.02
N ALA A 259 15.38 6.43 -14.32
CA ALA A 259 15.51 7.44 -15.37
C ALA A 259 16.47 8.58 -14.98
N GLU A 260 16.59 8.86 -13.68
CA GLU A 260 17.38 9.98 -13.16
C GLU A 260 18.78 9.60 -12.68
N VAL A 261 18.98 8.35 -12.29
CA VAL A 261 20.26 7.83 -11.83
C VAL A 261 21.00 7.15 -12.97
N ALA A 262 22.19 7.63 -13.29
CA ALA A 262 23.04 7.02 -14.31
C ALA A 262 23.50 5.61 -13.90
N GLY A 263 23.60 4.71 -14.87
CA GLY A 263 24.06 3.33 -14.66
C GLY A 263 22.95 2.41 -14.16
N LYS A 264 23.33 1.37 -13.40
CA LYS A 264 22.39 0.38 -12.83
C LYS A 264 22.68 0.24 -11.33
N PRO A 265 22.21 1.19 -10.50
CA PRO A 265 22.47 1.14 -9.07
C PRO A 265 21.75 -0.06 -8.44
N GLU A 266 22.33 -0.59 -7.36
CA GLU A 266 21.66 -1.59 -6.54
C GLU A 266 20.54 -0.92 -5.71
N ILE A 267 19.29 -1.37 -5.88
CA ILE A 267 18.12 -0.77 -5.20
C ILE A 267 17.71 -1.61 -3.98
N THR A 268 17.69 -0.99 -2.81
CA THR A 268 17.13 -1.58 -1.58
C THR A 268 15.83 -0.88 -1.23
N ILE A 269 14.74 -1.62 -1.01
CA ILE A 269 13.46 -1.06 -0.57
C ILE A 269 13.35 -1.20 0.95
N ARG A 270 13.01 -0.11 1.62
CA ARG A 270 12.75 -0.02 3.05
C ARG A 270 11.30 0.42 3.26
N ALA A 271 10.55 -0.33 4.06
CA ALA A 271 9.15 0.00 4.31
C ALA A 271 8.72 -0.45 5.71
N ASP A 272 7.79 0.30 6.30
CA ASP A 272 7.26 0.06 7.64
C ASP A 272 5.73 -0.09 7.61
N GLY A 273 5.18 -0.88 8.53
CA GLY A 273 3.73 -0.96 8.75
C GLY A 273 2.95 -1.39 7.51
N GLU A 274 1.92 -0.63 7.15
CA GLU A 274 1.07 -0.91 5.99
C GLU A 274 1.86 -0.96 4.67
N LEU A 275 2.86 -0.11 4.50
CA LEU A 275 3.67 -0.07 3.27
C LEU A 275 4.64 -1.25 3.18
N ALA A 276 5.01 -1.87 4.30
CA ALA A 276 5.78 -3.11 4.27
C ALA A 276 4.99 -4.25 3.62
N ASN A 277 3.67 -4.29 3.83
CA ASN A 277 2.80 -5.23 3.14
C ASN A 277 2.64 -4.94 1.65
N VAL A 278 2.81 -3.70 1.21
CA VAL A 278 2.84 -3.36 -0.22
C VAL A 278 4.18 -3.77 -0.82
N ALA A 279 5.29 -3.45 -0.12
CA ALA A 279 6.65 -3.66 -0.61
C ALA A 279 7.00 -5.13 -0.87
N ILE A 280 6.45 -6.08 -0.10
CA ILE A 280 6.71 -7.51 -0.29
C ILE A 280 6.24 -8.03 -1.67
N TYR A 281 5.30 -7.35 -2.32
CA TYR A 281 4.84 -7.73 -3.67
C TYR A 281 5.74 -7.19 -4.80
N LEU A 282 6.60 -6.21 -4.53
CA LEU A 282 7.41 -5.56 -5.57
C LEU A 282 8.28 -6.54 -6.38
N PRO A 283 8.97 -7.54 -5.77
CA PRO A 283 9.81 -8.45 -6.54
C PRO A 283 9.04 -9.39 -7.49
N LEU A 284 7.71 -9.44 -7.41
CA LEU A 284 6.90 -10.17 -8.39
C LEU A 284 6.77 -9.38 -9.71
N PHE A 285 7.06 -8.07 -9.70
CA PHE A 285 6.88 -7.17 -10.84
C PHE A 285 8.16 -6.45 -11.27
N ASP A 286 9.20 -6.45 -10.43
CA ASP A 286 10.45 -5.75 -10.67
C ASP A 286 11.65 -6.68 -10.38
N ASP A 287 12.44 -6.96 -11.42
CA ASP A 287 13.61 -7.85 -11.39
C ASP A 287 14.92 -7.13 -10.99
N ASP A 288 14.87 -5.82 -10.80
CA ASP A 288 16.05 -4.98 -10.52
C ASP A 288 16.11 -4.50 -9.06
N ILE A 289 15.33 -5.13 -8.16
CA ILE A 289 15.40 -4.90 -6.71
C ILE A 289 16.44 -5.84 -6.10
N LYS A 290 17.41 -5.28 -5.38
CA LYS A 290 18.44 -6.05 -4.68
C LYS A 290 17.90 -6.68 -3.40
N ALA A 291 17.21 -5.91 -2.57
CA ALA A 291 16.82 -6.34 -1.23
C ALA A 291 15.59 -5.61 -0.70
N LEU A 292 14.89 -6.25 0.23
CA LEU A 292 13.81 -5.67 1.01
C LEU A 292 14.20 -5.62 2.50
N GLU A 293 13.92 -4.50 3.16
CA GLU A 293 14.02 -4.33 4.61
C GLU A 293 12.66 -3.84 5.14
N LEU A 294 11.94 -4.73 5.81
CA LEU A 294 10.54 -4.55 6.19
C LEU A 294 10.41 -4.53 7.71
N SER A 295 9.67 -3.59 8.28
CA SER A 295 9.45 -3.49 9.73
C SER A 295 7.99 -3.33 10.09
N HIS A 296 7.63 -3.73 11.31
CA HIS A 296 6.27 -3.66 11.86
C HIS A 296 5.17 -4.19 10.92
N ILE A 297 5.47 -5.28 10.19
CA ILE A 297 4.48 -5.96 9.35
C ILE A 297 3.32 -6.40 10.26
N PRO A 298 2.10 -5.86 10.06
CA PRO A 298 0.97 -6.24 10.89
C PRO A 298 0.68 -7.74 10.82
N ALA A 299 0.50 -8.38 11.97
CA ALA A 299 0.43 -9.85 12.07
C ALA A 299 -0.87 -10.48 11.54
N SER A 300 -1.90 -9.69 11.24
CA SER A 300 -3.23 -10.20 10.86
C SER A 300 -3.44 -10.21 9.34
N PRO A 301 -4.13 -11.22 8.78
CA PRO A 301 -4.62 -11.19 7.39
C PRO A 301 -5.48 -9.95 7.06
N HIS A 302 -6.14 -9.35 8.06
CA HIS A 302 -6.91 -8.10 7.92
C HIS A 302 -6.05 -6.84 7.90
N ALA A 303 -4.78 -6.98 8.28
CA ALA A 303 -3.81 -5.90 8.36
C ALA A 303 -2.67 -6.06 7.35
N GLY A 304 -2.76 -7.06 6.46
CA GLY A 304 -1.96 -7.16 5.24
C GLY A 304 -2.35 -6.09 4.22
N ALA A 305 -1.63 -6.04 3.08
CA ALA A 305 -2.01 -5.15 1.99
C ALA A 305 -3.39 -5.56 1.48
N THR A 306 -4.30 -4.60 1.39
CA THR A 306 -5.65 -4.82 0.89
C THR A 306 -5.59 -4.99 -0.62
N LEU A 307 -5.41 -6.22 -1.10
CA LEU A 307 -5.50 -6.56 -2.52
C LEU A 307 -6.73 -7.44 -2.77
N LEU A 308 -7.52 -7.08 -3.79
CA LEU A 308 -8.75 -7.83 -4.11
C LEU A 308 -8.42 -9.29 -4.45
N ASN A 309 -9.18 -10.23 -3.90
CA ASN A 309 -9.07 -11.68 -4.17
C ASN A 309 -7.75 -12.37 -3.80
N VAL A 310 -6.70 -11.68 -3.35
CA VAL A 310 -5.35 -12.26 -3.20
C VAL A 310 -5.34 -13.50 -2.30
N ALA A 311 -6.06 -13.46 -1.18
CA ALA A 311 -6.14 -14.55 -0.22
C ALA A 311 -6.77 -15.83 -0.79
N LYS A 312 -7.46 -15.76 -1.94
CA LYS A 312 -8.06 -16.93 -2.60
C LYS A 312 -7.04 -17.79 -3.34
N PHE A 313 -5.90 -17.22 -3.75
CA PHE A 313 -4.92 -17.93 -4.57
C PHE A 313 -3.47 -17.79 -4.12
N LEU A 314 -3.15 -16.88 -3.21
CA LEU A 314 -1.78 -16.65 -2.73
C LEU A 314 -1.74 -16.58 -1.20
N ALA A 315 -1.08 -17.56 -0.59
CA ALA A 315 -0.83 -17.57 0.85
C ALA A 315 0.33 -16.63 1.23
N PRO A 316 0.34 -16.03 2.43
CA PRO A 316 1.45 -15.17 2.88
C PRO A 316 2.82 -15.86 2.88
N GLU A 317 2.87 -17.14 3.27
CA GLU A 317 4.11 -17.93 3.29
C GLU A 317 4.65 -18.15 1.87
N GLN A 318 3.75 -18.40 0.92
CA GLN A 318 4.08 -18.51 -0.50
C GLN A 318 4.63 -17.18 -1.01
N LEU A 319 3.93 -16.07 -0.75
CA LEU A 319 4.33 -14.73 -1.18
C LEU A 319 5.77 -14.40 -0.73
N LEU A 320 6.13 -14.68 0.51
CA LEU A 320 7.49 -14.45 1.01
C LEU A 320 8.53 -15.23 0.21
N LEU A 321 8.26 -16.50 -0.10
CA LEU A 321 9.18 -17.32 -0.90
C LEU A 321 9.26 -16.85 -2.36
N LEU A 322 8.13 -16.46 -2.95
CA LEU A 322 8.07 -15.89 -4.30
C LEU A 322 8.86 -14.58 -4.37
N ALA A 323 8.73 -13.71 -3.38
CA ALA A 323 9.51 -12.48 -3.30
C ALA A 323 11.01 -12.77 -3.19
N ALA A 324 11.41 -13.71 -2.33
CA ALA A 324 12.81 -14.11 -2.14
C ALA A 324 13.44 -14.73 -3.40
N SER A 325 12.63 -15.26 -4.32
CA SER A 325 13.15 -15.85 -5.57
C SER A 325 13.84 -14.83 -6.49
N ASN A 326 13.52 -13.54 -6.32
CA ASN A 326 13.92 -12.46 -7.21
C ASN A 326 14.71 -11.32 -6.54
N VAL A 327 15.06 -11.48 -5.27
CA VAL A 327 15.94 -10.55 -4.54
C VAL A 327 17.07 -11.30 -3.87
N LYS A 328 18.16 -10.60 -3.51
CA LYS A 328 19.28 -11.19 -2.77
C LYS A 328 18.93 -11.44 -1.30
N SER A 329 18.10 -10.59 -0.70
CA SER A 329 17.68 -10.76 0.69
C SER A 329 16.38 -10.04 1.05
N ILE A 330 15.65 -10.61 2.01
CA ILE A 330 14.50 -10.01 2.68
C ILE A 330 14.77 -10.03 4.18
N ARG A 331 14.85 -8.85 4.80
CA ARG A 331 14.95 -8.70 6.25
C ARG A 331 13.61 -8.24 6.80
N ILE A 332 13.08 -8.96 7.79
CA ILE A 332 11.85 -8.62 8.49
C ILE A 332 12.19 -8.32 9.95
N ALA A 333 11.99 -7.07 10.36
CA ALA A 333 12.17 -6.61 11.73
C ALA A 333 10.97 -7.02 12.61
N ALA A 334 10.83 -8.32 12.85
CA ALA A 334 9.87 -8.91 13.77
C ALA A 334 10.50 -10.16 14.40
N ALA A 335 9.99 -10.55 15.58
CA ALA A 335 10.26 -11.88 16.09
C ALA A 335 9.82 -12.92 15.04
N GLN A 336 10.62 -13.96 14.84
CA GLN A 336 10.22 -15.05 13.96
C GLN A 336 8.88 -15.63 14.48
N PRO A 337 7.86 -15.78 13.63
CA PRO A 337 6.59 -16.33 14.09
C PRO A 337 6.83 -17.75 14.63
N GLU A 338 6.19 -18.10 15.75
CA GLU A 338 6.33 -19.43 16.40
C GLU A 338 5.84 -20.61 15.53
N ASN A 339 5.25 -20.32 14.37
CA ASN A 339 4.80 -21.33 13.42
C ASN A 339 5.99 -21.89 12.62
N GLY A 340 6.25 -23.20 12.78
CA GLY A 340 7.30 -23.95 12.08
C GLY A 340 7.27 -23.79 10.55
N ARG A 341 6.12 -23.46 9.97
CA ARG A 341 5.98 -23.20 8.54
C ARG A 341 6.85 -22.05 8.03
N TRP A 342 7.06 -20.99 8.82
CA TRP A 342 7.94 -19.89 8.40
C TRP A 342 9.41 -20.31 8.36
N GLN A 343 9.83 -21.22 9.24
CA GLN A 343 11.15 -21.82 9.17
C GLN A 343 11.29 -22.68 7.91
N GLU A 344 10.27 -23.47 7.55
CA GLU A 344 10.28 -24.24 6.30
C GLU A 344 10.44 -23.35 5.06
N ILE A 345 9.84 -22.15 5.06
CA ILE A 345 10.03 -21.16 3.99
C ILE A 345 11.48 -20.67 3.92
N VAL A 346 12.07 -20.31 5.06
CA VAL A 346 13.47 -19.87 5.15
C VAL A 346 14.41 -20.97 4.64
N ASP A 347 14.23 -22.19 5.12
CA ASP A 347 15.04 -23.36 4.77
C ASP A 347 14.88 -23.71 3.28
N THR A 348 13.66 -23.60 2.74
CA THR A 348 13.40 -23.82 1.32
C THR A 348 14.09 -22.80 0.45
N SER A 349 14.01 -21.50 0.80
CA SER A 349 14.73 -20.46 0.05
C SER A 349 16.22 -20.74 0.00
N ALA A 350 16.82 -21.07 1.15
CA ALA A 350 18.24 -21.42 1.25
C ALA A 350 18.59 -22.67 0.42
N LYS A 351 17.80 -23.75 0.54
CA LYS A 351 17.99 -25.00 -0.22
C LYS A 351 17.92 -24.77 -1.74
N LEU A 352 17.05 -23.89 -2.19
CA LEU A 352 16.89 -23.55 -3.61
C LEU A 352 17.91 -22.52 -4.12
N GLY A 353 18.82 -22.03 -3.25
CA GLY A 353 19.83 -21.03 -3.61
C GLY A 353 19.23 -19.65 -3.93
N ARG A 354 18.12 -19.29 -3.27
CA ARG A 354 17.39 -18.03 -3.48
C ARG A 354 17.68 -17.02 -2.38
N GLY A 355 17.03 -15.87 -2.45
CA GLY A 355 17.24 -14.74 -1.55
C GLY A 355 17.18 -15.15 -0.08
N ARG A 356 18.15 -14.66 0.69
CA ARG A 356 18.22 -14.94 2.13
C ARG A 356 17.07 -14.25 2.86
N ILE A 357 16.30 -15.01 3.63
CA ILE A 357 15.21 -14.49 4.46
C ILE A 357 15.70 -14.45 5.90
N GLU A 358 15.61 -13.28 6.55
CA GLU A 358 16.05 -13.07 7.94
C GLU A 358 14.93 -12.43 8.76
N PHE A 359 14.57 -13.06 9.87
CA PHE A 359 13.74 -12.46 10.91
C PHE A 359 14.65 -11.95 12.03
N GLY A 360 14.42 -10.73 12.52
CA GLY A 360 15.21 -10.16 13.61
C GLY A 360 14.43 -9.12 14.40
N VAL A 361 14.79 -8.95 15.66
CA VAL A 361 14.27 -7.85 16.49
C VAL A 361 15.12 -6.60 16.23
N GLN A 362 14.48 -5.44 16.08
CA GLN A 362 15.15 -4.15 15.90
C GLN A 362 15.75 -3.62 17.19
#